data_AF-A0A4Z0ZZH6-F1
#
_entry.id   AF-A0A4Z0ZZH6-F1
#
_cell.length_a   1.000
_cell.length_b   1.000
_cell.length_c   1.000
_cell.angle_alpha   90.00
_cell.angle_beta   90.00
_cell.angle_gamma   90.00
#
_symmetry.space_group_name_H-M   'P 1'
#
loop_
_entity.id
_entity.type
_entity.pdbx_description
1 polymer ?
#
loop_
_entity_poly.entity_id
_entity_poly.type
_entity_poly.pdbx_seq_one_letter_code
_entity_poly.pdbx_strand_id
1 'polypeptide(L)'
;MGNCNTGSGLWARDLTTQSSVCVPVQLLYDGNNVQVYKEVSLSTNYDLVNFGKVFDTNTYNKLIATFGTPSDRDGDGKIKILVMDIRDGATTNSAYVAGYYDPVNYFPDNFLSRIRSNYAEVLYLDGKELIAANNSDPTAFTSTAAHEFQHLLRFPRMYEVGQSDELWINEGTSEVASDIAGFGPQTSRLDCYAGRESRCSDGINGVSLLDWNNSSSEVLKQYAFAYVFMKFLYESSGTTEAEKQSFFRNSVLGANGIRANSTGSLMSVFQTSANFQSSALTTQNSDIFFRMYTLITGYSFGLSGTNFSNVEQVQSDGGNINTIDLSNAVHYYPLPTSLNRLITNPVLPVTPKTNIKQGSTNFYNSAPTNIPTNPTRKNYGRVIGIGKGILLWADSPSGFNASVRNVTETTGDLSHIRTKPRSLKSVIGSEPGHQFPICGFEFTSGLVHTSESIPIE
;
A
#
# COMPACT_ATOMS: atom_id res chain seq x y z
N MET A 1 4.58 -6.81 31.13
CA MET A 1 5.07 -5.78 32.08
C MET A 1 5.17 -4.45 31.33
N GLY A 2 4.89 -3.32 31.99
CA GLY A 2 4.85 -2.00 31.35
C GLY A 2 6.23 -1.47 30.95
N ASN A 3 6.29 -0.66 29.90
CA ASN A 3 7.54 -0.19 29.34
C ASN A 3 7.42 1.24 28.80
N CYS A 4 7.76 2.19 29.67
CA CYS A 4 8.96 3.00 29.44
C CYS A 4 9.94 2.67 30.57
N ASN A 5 10.33 1.40 30.54
CA ASN A 5 11.22 0.62 31.38
C ASN A 5 10.77 0.12 32.77
N THR A 6 9.82 0.71 33.50
CA THR A 6 9.23 0.08 34.72
C THR A 6 7.84 0.59 35.14
N GLY A 7 7.28 1.57 34.42
CA GLY A 7 5.93 2.11 34.64
C GLY A 7 4.90 1.64 33.60
N SER A 8 3.65 2.09 33.70
CA SER A 8 2.56 1.77 32.76
C SER A 8 2.61 2.63 31.48
N GLY A 9 3.74 2.64 30.78
CA GLY A 9 3.92 3.34 29.51
C GLY A 9 4.18 2.40 28.34
N LEU A 10 4.11 2.95 27.12
CA LEU A 10 4.63 2.36 25.89
C LEU A 10 5.45 3.42 25.13
N TRP A 11 6.56 3.03 24.51
CA TRP A 11 7.28 3.89 23.57
C TRP A 11 6.45 4.07 22.30
N ALA A 12 6.31 5.30 21.82
CA ALA A 12 5.73 5.63 20.53
C ALA A 12 6.66 6.59 19.79
N ARG A 13 6.50 6.72 18.47
CA ARG A 13 7.27 7.69 17.69
C ARG A 13 6.56 9.03 17.66
N ASP A 14 7.30 10.09 17.94
CA ASP A 14 6.90 11.44 17.58
C ASP A 14 7.33 11.68 16.14
N LEU A 15 6.35 11.78 15.23
CA LEU A 15 6.58 11.90 13.80
C LEU A 15 7.07 13.31 13.40
N THR A 16 6.89 14.32 14.27
CA THR A 16 7.45 15.66 14.04
C THR A 16 8.95 15.71 14.30
N THR A 17 9.41 15.07 15.39
CA THR A 17 10.82 15.08 15.82
C THR A 17 11.59 13.83 15.42
N GLN A 18 10.89 12.80 14.93
CA GLN A 18 11.44 11.51 14.55
C GLN A 18 12.18 10.81 15.69
N SER A 19 11.74 11.04 16.93
CA SER A 19 12.32 10.46 18.15
C SER A 19 11.22 9.79 18.97
N SER A 20 11.58 8.86 19.85
CA SER A 20 10.58 8.16 20.64
C SER A 20 10.18 8.95 21.87
N VAL A 21 8.91 8.84 22.23
CA VAL A 21 8.28 9.45 23.39
C VAL A 21 7.66 8.36 24.24
N CYS A 22 7.77 8.50 25.55
CA CYS A 22 7.06 7.63 26.47
C CYS A 22 5.61 8.09 26.58
N VAL A 23 4.66 7.22 26.19
CA VAL A 23 3.23 7.49 26.30
C VAL A 23 2.69 6.77 27.54
N PRO A 24 2.15 7.47 28.55
CA PRO A 24 1.42 6.84 29.64
C PRO A 24 0.13 6.20 29.11
N VAL A 25 -0.10 4.92 29.43
CA VAL A 25 -1.21 4.15 28.88
C VAL A 25 -2.10 3.53 29.95
N GLN A 26 -3.36 3.30 29.57
CA GLN A 26 -4.34 2.50 30.28
C GLN A 26 -4.73 1.30 29.42
N LEU A 27 -4.65 0.09 29.97
CA LEU A 27 -5.18 -1.12 29.34
C LEU A 27 -6.71 -1.11 29.42
N LEU A 28 -7.39 -1.21 28.27
CA LEU A 28 -8.86 -1.21 28.16
C LEU A 28 -9.42 -2.59 27.83
N TYR A 29 -8.70 -3.38 27.04
CA TYR A 29 -9.09 -4.72 26.64
C TYR A 29 -7.89 -5.65 26.68
N ASP A 30 -8.06 -6.83 27.25
CA ASP A 30 -7.06 -7.91 27.30
C ASP A 30 -7.73 -9.21 26.83
N GLY A 31 -7.56 -9.49 25.54
CA GLY A 31 -8.15 -10.61 24.85
C GLY A 31 -7.24 -11.84 24.80
N ASN A 32 -7.55 -12.78 23.91
CA ASN A 32 -6.71 -13.96 23.71
C ASN A 32 -5.48 -13.64 22.85
N ASN A 33 -5.63 -12.82 21.81
CA ASN A 33 -4.55 -12.49 20.88
C ASN A 33 -4.19 -11.00 20.89
N VAL A 34 -4.97 -10.15 21.56
CA VAL A 34 -4.87 -8.69 21.43
C VAL A 34 -5.02 -8.00 22.77
N GLN A 35 -4.20 -6.98 22.99
CA GLN A 35 -4.37 -6.00 24.05
C GLN A 35 -4.63 -4.62 23.46
N VAL A 36 -5.65 -3.91 23.94
CA VAL A 36 -5.92 -2.53 23.52
C VAL A 36 -5.58 -1.58 24.67
N TYR A 37 -4.64 -0.69 24.39
CA TYR A 37 -4.20 0.39 25.26
C TYR A 37 -4.70 1.72 24.74
N LYS A 38 -5.00 2.64 25.66
CA LYS A 38 -5.31 4.03 25.35
C LYS A 38 -4.33 4.94 26.06
N GLU A 39 -3.85 5.98 25.40
CA GLU A 39 -3.15 7.08 26.07
C GLU A 39 -4.03 7.67 27.19
N VAL A 40 -3.45 7.90 28.37
CA VAL A 40 -4.19 8.38 29.54
C VAL A 40 -4.81 9.77 29.31
N SER A 41 -4.09 10.65 28.63
CA SER A 41 -4.55 12.01 28.26
C SER A 41 -5.63 12.02 27.18
N LEU A 42 -5.79 10.93 26.43
CA LEU A 42 -6.71 10.88 25.30
C LEU A 42 -8.17 10.81 25.78
N SER A 43 -8.92 11.85 25.42
CA SER A 43 -10.38 11.87 25.57
C SER A 43 -11.03 11.37 24.29
N THR A 44 -11.79 10.28 24.40
CA THR A 44 -12.55 9.71 23.28
C THR A 44 -13.81 9.00 23.80
N ASN A 45 -14.89 9.08 23.01
CA ASN A 45 -16.15 8.39 23.28
C ASN A 45 -16.29 7.09 22.46
N TYR A 46 -15.27 6.73 21.68
CA TYR A 46 -15.29 5.51 20.89
C TYR A 46 -15.12 4.28 21.80
N ASP A 47 -15.93 3.24 21.57
CA ASP A 47 -15.91 2.02 22.38
C ASP A 47 -14.70 1.14 22.01
N LEU A 48 -13.55 1.47 22.59
CA LEU A 48 -12.29 0.75 22.41
C LEU A 48 -12.31 -0.67 22.96
N VAL A 49 -13.20 -0.97 23.92
CA VAL A 49 -13.37 -2.33 24.45
C VAL A 49 -14.08 -3.21 23.43
N ASN A 50 -15.17 -2.71 22.84
CA ASN A 50 -15.87 -3.43 21.77
C ASN A 50 -14.99 -3.57 20.53
N PHE A 51 -14.26 -2.52 20.15
CA PHE A 51 -13.26 -2.60 19.09
C PHE A 51 -12.24 -3.73 19.35
N GLY A 52 -11.65 -3.79 20.56
CA GLY A 52 -10.70 -4.84 20.93
C GLY A 52 -11.29 -6.24 20.78
N LYS A 53 -12.53 -6.45 21.24
CA LYS A 53 -13.25 -7.74 21.09
C LYS A 53 -13.44 -8.14 19.63
N VAL A 54 -13.91 -7.21 18.79
CA VAL A 54 -14.13 -7.47 17.36
C VAL A 54 -12.81 -7.74 16.66
N PHE A 55 -11.77 -6.96 16.96
CA PHE A 55 -10.46 -7.18 16.37
C PHE A 55 -9.92 -8.57 16.75
N ASP A 56 -9.90 -8.91 18.03
CA ASP A 56 -9.36 -10.17 18.56
C ASP A 56 -10.08 -11.42 18.02
N THR A 57 -11.40 -11.36 17.87
CA THR A 57 -12.21 -12.52 17.47
C THR A 57 -12.43 -12.64 15.95
N ASN A 58 -12.36 -11.53 15.21
CA ASN A 58 -12.69 -11.50 13.78
C ASN A 58 -11.50 -11.05 12.93
N THR A 59 -11.07 -9.79 13.08
CA THR A 59 -10.00 -9.20 12.25
C THR A 59 -8.70 -9.99 12.35
N TYR A 60 -8.28 -10.34 13.56
CA TYR A 60 -7.07 -11.12 13.81
C TYR A 60 -7.09 -12.44 13.05
N ASN A 61 -8.15 -13.24 13.23
CA ASN A 61 -8.31 -14.56 12.61
C ASN A 61 -8.30 -14.50 11.06
N LYS A 62 -9.01 -13.53 10.48
CA LYS A 62 -9.05 -13.36 9.02
C LYS A 62 -7.68 -12.98 8.44
N LEU A 63 -6.97 -12.07 9.11
CA LEU A 63 -5.70 -11.59 8.61
C LEU A 63 -4.57 -12.60 8.83
N ILE A 64 -4.55 -13.37 9.92
CA ILE A 64 -3.56 -14.45 10.06
C ILE A 64 -3.82 -15.63 9.10
N ALA A 65 -5.09 -15.88 8.77
CA ALA A 65 -5.48 -16.88 7.77
C ALA A 65 -4.99 -16.49 6.36
N THR A 66 -4.83 -15.19 6.11
CA THR A 66 -4.35 -14.66 4.82
C THR A 66 -2.84 -14.45 4.82
N PHE A 67 -2.26 -13.85 5.83
CA PHE A 67 -0.87 -13.33 5.79
C PHE A 67 0.11 -14.12 6.68
N GLY A 68 -0.37 -15.04 7.51
CA GLY A 68 0.44 -15.74 8.51
C GLY A 68 0.32 -15.12 9.90
N THR A 69 0.93 -15.77 10.90
CA THR A 69 0.86 -15.34 12.30
C THR A 69 1.77 -14.14 12.58
N PRO A 70 1.54 -13.32 13.61
CA PRO A 70 2.54 -12.35 14.05
C PRO A 70 3.80 -13.05 14.58
N SER A 71 4.88 -12.29 14.77
CA SER A 71 5.95 -12.72 15.68
C SER A 71 5.47 -12.64 17.14
N ASP A 72 6.32 -13.07 18.08
CA ASP A 72 6.05 -12.96 19.52
C ASP A 72 7.37 -12.58 20.22
N ARG A 73 7.73 -11.29 20.17
CA ARG A 73 9.07 -10.83 20.59
C ARG A 73 9.22 -10.76 22.11
N ASP A 74 8.15 -10.46 22.83
CA ASP A 74 8.12 -10.42 24.29
C ASP A 74 7.57 -11.70 24.94
N GLY A 75 7.06 -12.65 24.15
CA GLY A 75 6.63 -13.96 24.63
C GLY A 75 5.27 -13.95 25.33
N ASP A 76 4.46 -12.90 25.14
CA ASP A 76 3.12 -12.79 25.73
C ASP A 76 2.01 -13.37 24.82
N GLY A 77 2.35 -13.72 23.57
CA GLY A 77 1.45 -14.33 22.59
C GLY A 77 0.39 -13.38 22.03
N LYS A 78 0.51 -12.06 22.26
CA LYS A 78 -0.48 -11.06 21.87
C LYS A 78 0.15 -9.90 21.11
N ILE A 79 -0.65 -9.27 20.26
CA ILE A 79 -0.31 -7.94 19.73
C ILE A 79 -0.90 -6.85 20.62
N LYS A 80 -0.26 -5.69 20.62
CA LYS A 80 -0.67 -4.50 21.37
C LYS A 80 -1.16 -3.44 20.39
N ILE A 81 -2.32 -2.88 20.65
CA ILE A 81 -2.85 -1.74 19.90
C ILE A 81 -2.86 -0.54 20.85
N LEU A 82 -2.03 0.47 20.55
CA LEU A 82 -2.00 1.72 21.27
C LEU A 82 -2.81 2.78 20.52
N VAL A 83 -3.89 3.24 21.15
CA VAL A 83 -4.69 4.36 20.68
C VAL A 83 -4.25 5.63 21.39
N MET A 84 -3.72 6.60 20.63
CA MET A 84 -3.10 7.82 21.15
C MET A 84 -3.38 9.01 20.22
N ASP A 85 -3.19 10.24 20.70
CA ASP A 85 -3.11 11.39 19.80
C ASP A 85 -1.72 11.33 19.12
N ILE A 86 -1.69 10.92 17.85
CA ILE A 86 -0.42 10.70 17.16
C ILE A 86 0.28 12.06 16.99
N ARG A 87 1.55 12.12 17.43
CA ARG A 87 2.34 13.36 17.36
C ARG A 87 2.92 13.56 15.96
N ASP A 88 2.08 13.95 15.02
CA ASP A 88 2.41 14.19 13.61
C ASP A 88 2.40 15.68 13.22
N GLY A 89 1.98 16.54 14.13
CA GLY A 89 1.86 17.97 13.90
C GLY A 89 0.52 18.36 13.27
N ALA A 90 -0.45 17.45 13.24
CA ALA A 90 -1.80 17.72 12.78
C ALA A 90 -2.44 18.84 13.61
N THR A 91 -3.17 19.67 12.89
CA THR A 91 -4.03 20.73 13.40
C THR A 91 -5.44 20.49 12.88
N THR A 92 -6.42 21.25 13.37
CA THR A 92 -7.80 21.12 12.92
C THR A 92 -7.91 21.30 11.41
N ASN A 93 -8.42 20.28 10.72
CA ASN A 93 -8.56 20.22 9.25
C ASN A 93 -7.23 20.19 8.48
N SER A 94 -6.18 19.63 9.08
CA SER A 94 -4.93 19.37 8.36
C SER A 94 -4.57 17.90 8.38
N ALA A 95 -3.47 17.63 7.67
CA ALA A 95 -2.87 16.33 7.54
C ALA A 95 -2.66 15.65 8.87
N TYR A 96 -2.97 14.37 8.92
CA TYR A 96 -2.65 13.50 10.03
C TYR A 96 -2.20 12.12 9.52
N VAL A 97 -1.62 11.33 10.42
CA VAL A 97 -1.29 9.92 10.23
C VAL A 97 -2.31 9.14 11.04
N ALA A 98 -3.16 8.36 10.37
CA ALA A 98 -4.23 7.60 10.99
C ALA A 98 -3.72 6.41 11.81
N GLY A 99 -2.61 5.83 11.41
CA GLY A 99 -2.00 4.72 12.10
C GLY A 99 -0.60 4.44 11.58
N TYR A 100 0.16 3.66 12.32
CA TYR A 100 1.42 3.12 11.85
C TYR A 100 1.82 1.86 12.63
N TYR A 101 2.68 1.07 12.01
CA TYR A 101 3.47 0.03 12.65
C TYR A 101 4.95 0.45 12.66
N ASP A 102 5.61 0.36 13.82
CA ASP A 102 7.03 0.72 13.97
C ASP A 102 7.90 -0.51 14.27
N PRO A 103 8.59 -1.06 13.26
CA PRO A 103 9.59 -2.10 13.35
C PRO A 103 10.75 -1.93 14.30
N VAL A 104 11.00 -0.73 14.83
CA VAL A 104 11.92 -0.64 15.96
C VAL A 104 11.48 -1.59 17.09
N ASN A 105 10.16 -1.78 17.26
CA ASN A 105 9.57 -2.66 18.26
C ASN A 105 9.90 -4.14 18.04
N TYR A 106 10.37 -4.55 16.86
CA TYR A 106 10.85 -5.91 16.62
C TYR A 106 12.22 -6.18 17.29
N PHE A 107 13.00 -5.14 17.58
CA PHE A 107 14.35 -5.26 18.14
C PHE A 107 14.37 -4.97 19.64
N PRO A 108 15.31 -5.54 20.42
CA PRO A 108 15.49 -5.14 21.81
C PRO A 108 15.73 -3.62 21.95
N ASP A 109 15.25 -3.04 23.04
CA ASP A 109 15.45 -1.61 23.30
C ASP A 109 16.93 -1.25 23.45
N ASN A 110 17.30 -0.09 22.91
CA ASN A 110 18.62 0.49 23.06
C ASN A 110 18.48 1.87 23.71
N PHE A 111 18.81 1.95 25.00
CA PHE A 111 18.68 3.19 25.77
C PHE A 111 19.60 4.33 25.29
N LEU A 112 20.64 4.03 24.50
CA LEU A 112 21.51 5.03 23.87
C LEU A 112 20.93 5.58 22.57
N SER A 113 19.88 4.97 22.03
CA SER A 113 19.19 5.42 20.82
C SER A 113 18.10 6.44 21.16
N ARG A 114 17.96 7.45 20.30
CA ARG A 114 16.82 8.40 20.32
C ARG A 114 15.50 7.76 19.89
N ILE A 115 15.58 6.58 19.27
CA ILE A 115 14.44 5.75 18.88
C ILE A 115 14.46 4.52 19.80
N ARG A 116 13.39 4.35 20.55
CA ARG A 116 13.20 3.35 21.60
C ARG A 116 12.26 2.26 21.13
N SER A 117 12.41 1.07 21.69
CA SER A 117 11.63 -0.11 21.35
C SER A 117 10.84 -0.63 22.54
N ASN A 118 9.62 -1.11 22.27
CA ASN A 118 8.84 -1.89 23.23
C ASN A 118 9.25 -3.37 23.29
N TYR A 119 10.06 -3.83 22.33
CA TYR A 119 10.40 -5.22 22.09
C TYR A 119 9.15 -6.13 22.02
N ALA A 120 8.13 -5.68 21.29
CA ALA A 120 6.80 -6.27 21.22
C ALA A 120 6.09 -5.95 19.89
N GLU A 121 5.01 -6.65 19.59
CA GLU A 121 4.16 -6.45 18.43
C GLU A 121 3.18 -5.29 18.67
N VAL A 122 3.58 -4.05 18.35
CA VAL A 122 2.78 -2.84 18.64
C VAL A 122 2.26 -2.16 17.38
N LEU A 123 0.94 -1.96 17.32
CA LEU A 123 0.24 -1.08 16.38
C LEU A 123 -0.11 0.23 17.05
N TYR A 124 0.01 1.35 16.33
CA TYR A 124 -0.36 2.67 16.79
C TYR A 124 -1.52 3.19 15.95
N LEU A 125 -2.58 3.65 16.59
CA LEU A 125 -3.75 4.21 15.93
C LEU A 125 -4.04 5.60 16.49
N ASP A 126 -4.38 6.51 15.60
CA ASP A 126 -4.80 7.84 15.99
C ASP A 126 -6.15 7.79 16.71
N GLY A 127 -6.19 8.38 17.89
CA GLY A 127 -7.34 8.37 18.78
C GLY A 127 -8.23 9.60 18.66
N LYS A 128 -7.92 10.53 17.76
CA LYS A 128 -8.55 11.85 17.70
C LYS A 128 -9.06 12.13 16.29
N GLU A 129 -8.20 12.44 15.34
CA GLU A 129 -8.54 12.68 13.94
C GLU A 129 -9.12 11.43 13.27
N LEU A 130 -8.54 10.23 13.49
CA LEU A 130 -9.08 8.99 12.91
C LEU A 130 -10.44 8.61 13.51
N ILE A 131 -10.62 8.80 14.82
CA ILE A 131 -11.92 8.55 15.46
C ILE A 131 -12.96 9.55 14.96
N ALA A 132 -12.58 10.82 14.72
CA ALA A 132 -13.47 11.80 14.13
C ALA A 132 -13.88 11.43 12.68
N ALA A 133 -12.96 10.83 11.92
CA ALA A 133 -13.25 10.36 10.55
C ALA A 133 -14.35 9.28 10.50
N ASN A 134 -14.61 8.56 11.59
CA ASN A 134 -15.72 7.60 11.67
C ASN A 134 -17.11 8.23 11.43
N ASN A 135 -17.25 9.56 11.61
CA ASN A 135 -18.50 10.26 11.31
C ASN A 135 -18.80 10.30 9.80
N SER A 136 -17.77 10.22 8.96
CA SER A 136 -17.89 10.23 7.49
C SER A 136 -17.72 8.82 6.90
N ASP A 137 -16.88 7.99 7.51
CA ASP A 137 -16.67 6.59 7.16
C ASP A 137 -16.72 5.73 8.43
N PRO A 138 -17.85 5.07 8.74
CA PRO A 138 -18.03 4.28 9.96
C PRO A 138 -17.00 3.16 10.18
N THR A 139 -16.24 2.79 9.14
CA THR A 139 -15.23 1.74 9.20
C THR A 139 -13.80 2.26 9.31
N ALA A 140 -13.56 3.58 9.20
CA ALA A 140 -12.24 4.18 9.13
C ALA A 140 -11.28 3.67 10.21
N PHE A 141 -11.70 3.69 11.47
CA PHE A 141 -10.84 3.22 12.57
C PHE A 141 -10.50 1.73 12.47
N THR A 142 -11.49 0.90 12.13
CA THR A 142 -11.32 -0.56 12.01
C THR A 142 -10.55 -0.98 10.76
N SER A 143 -10.74 -0.28 9.63
CA SER A 143 -10.01 -0.55 8.39
C SER A 143 -8.55 -0.13 8.54
N THR A 144 -8.25 1.04 9.12
CA THR A 144 -6.87 1.42 9.45
C THR A 144 -6.19 0.40 10.36
N ALA A 145 -6.87 -0.10 11.40
CA ALA A 145 -6.31 -1.14 12.25
C ALA A 145 -5.96 -2.44 11.49
N ALA A 146 -6.81 -2.85 10.53
CA ALA A 146 -6.56 -4.01 9.68
C ALA A 146 -5.37 -3.78 8.72
N HIS A 147 -5.25 -2.57 8.16
CA HIS A 147 -4.12 -2.14 7.34
C HIS A 147 -2.80 -2.22 8.10
N GLU A 148 -2.73 -1.63 9.28
CA GLU A 148 -1.51 -1.63 10.09
C GLU A 148 -1.13 -3.03 10.58
N PHE A 149 -2.13 -3.87 10.86
CA PHE A 149 -1.86 -5.25 11.23
C PHE A 149 -1.22 -6.03 10.09
N GLN A 150 -1.55 -5.73 8.83
CA GLN A 150 -0.87 -6.34 7.69
C GLN A 150 0.64 -6.04 7.72
N HIS A 151 1.03 -4.80 8.00
CA HIS A 151 2.45 -4.40 8.07
C HIS A 151 3.20 -5.16 9.16
N LEU A 152 2.58 -5.28 10.33
CA LEU A 152 3.09 -6.07 11.45
C LEU A 152 3.25 -7.55 11.07
N LEU A 153 2.26 -8.14 10.39
CA LEU A 153 2.34 -9.50 9.87
C LEU A 153 3.39 -9.64 8.76
N ARG A 154 3.68 -8.60 7.99
CA ARG A 154 4.62 -8.67 6.87
C ARG A 154 6.08 -8.54 7.28
N PHE A 155 6.37 -7.67 8.24
CA PHE A 155 7.73 -7.23 8.54
C PHE A 155 8.70 -8.33 8.99
N PRO A 156 8.33 -9.27 9.91
CA PRO A 156 9.26 -10.33 10.32
C PRO A 156 9.82 -11.11 9.13
N ARG A 157 8.97 -11.34 8.12
CA ARG A 157 9.33 -12.07 6.90
C ARG A 157 10.24 -11.25 6.00
N MET A 158 10.15 -9.92 6.01
CA MET A 158 11.05 -9.03 5.23
C MET A 158 12.43 -9.08 5.86
N TYR A 159 12.47 -8.97 7.19
CA TYR A 159 13.68 -8.98 7.98
C TYR A 159 14.42 -10.33 7.90
N GLU A 160 13.71 -11.44 8.05
CA GLU A 160 14.28 -12.80 8.04
C GLU A 160 15.02 -13.14 6.74
N VAL A 161 14.53 -12.65 5.59
CA VAL A 161 15.16 -12.86 4.29
C VAL A 161 16.05 -11.70 3.84
N GLY A 162 16.14 -10.63 4.64
CA GLY A 162 16.97 -9.46 4.34
C GLY A 162 16.56 -8.68 3.09
N GLN A 163 15.26 -8.58 2.80
CA GLN A 163 14.71 -7.89 1.63
C GLN A 163 13.68 -6.83 2.05
N SER A 164 13.67 -5.69 1.35
CA SER A 164 12.53 -4.77 1.37
C SER A 164 11.55 -5.08 0.23
N ASP A 165 10.32 -4.61 0.39
CA ASP A 165 9.26 -4.73 -0.62
C ASP A 165 9.09 -3.38 -1.31
N GLU A 166 8.83 -3.37 -2.62
CA GLU A 166 8.37 -2.18 -3.32
C GLU A 166 7.14 -1.60 -2.61
N LEU A 167 7.18 -0.29 -2.34
CA LEU A 167 6.19 0.40 -1.53
C LEU A 167 4.75 0.14 -1.98
N TRP A 168 4.48 0.24 -3.27
CA TRP A 168 3.14 0.06 -3.81
C TRP A 168 2.59 -1.35 -3.55
N ILE A 169 3.46 -2.37 -3.49
CA ILE A 169 3.06 -3.74 -3.15
C ILE A 169 2.74 -3.79 -1.67
N ASN A 170 3.60 -3.21 -0.83
CA ASN A 170 3.41 -3.24 0.59
C ASN A 170 2.08 -2.56 0.98
N GLU A 171 1.91 -1.30 0.57
CA GLU A 171 0.72 -0.52 0.85
C GLU A 171 -0.54 -1.04 0.14
N GLY A 172 -0.43 -1.44 -1.12
CA GLY A 172 -1.56 -1.99 -1.87
C GLY A 172 -2.08 -3.28 -1.25
N THR A 173 -1.20 -4.13 -0.70
CA THR A 173 -1.62 -5.34 0.03
C THR A 173 -2.37 -4.97 1.31
N SER A 174 -1.91 -3.95 2.03
CA SER A 174 -2.50 -3.51 3.31
C SER A 174 -3.84 -2.82 3.13
N GLU A 175 -4.01 -2.08 2.03
CA GLU A 175 -5.33 -1.55 1.66
C GLU A 175 -6.33 -2.69 1.43
N VAL A 176 -5.91 -3.77 0.75
CA VAL A 176 -6.76 -4.95 0.55
C VAL A 176 -6.95 -5.77 1.82
N ALA A 177 -6.03 -5.72 2.79
CA ALA A 177 -6.21 -6.36 4.09
C ALA A 177 -7.45 -5.83 4.82
N SER A 178 -7.76 -4.54 4.66
CA SER A 178 -9.00 -3.94 5.18
C SER A 178 -10.26 -4.59 4.59
N ASP A 179 -10.26 -4.86 3.28
CA ASP A 179 -11.37 -5.57 2.63
C ASP A 179 -11.52 -6.99 3.17
N ILE A 180 -10.40 -7.72 3.29
CA ILE A 180 -10.37 -9.11 3.79
C ILE A 180 -10.89 -9.17 5.24
N ALA A 181 -10.54 -8.19 6.07
CA ALA A 181 -11.06 -8.06 7.43
C ALA A 181 -12.59 -7.83 7.47
N GLY A 182 -13.19 -7.40 6.35
CA GLY A 182 -14.63 -7.18 6.19
C GLY A 182 -15.05 -5.72 6.19
N PHE A 183 -14.10 -4.80 6.00
CA PHE A 183 -14.34 -3.35 5.97
C PHE A 183 -14.34 -2.79 4.55
N GLY A 184 -14.42 -3.65 3.54
CA GLY A 184 -14.39 -3.29 2.14
C GLY A 184 -15.75 -3.21 1.44
N PRO A 185 -15.79 -2.73 0.19
CA PRO A 185 -14.63 -2.17 -0.54
C PRO A 185 -14.30 -0.75 -0.07
N GLN A 186 -13.01 -0.37 -0.15
CA GLN A 186 -12.52 0.97 0.17
C GLN A 186 -13.06 2.01 -0.83
N THR A 187 -14.28 2.49 -0.60
CA THR A 187 -15.02 3.36 -1.53
C THR A 187 -14.31 4.68 -1.76
N SER A 188 -13.68 5.22 -0.71
CA SER A 188 -12.79 6.37 -0.74
C SER A 188 -11.64 6.23 -1.75
N ARG A 189 -10.95 5.08 -1.73
CA ARG A 189 -9.87 4.75 -2.66
C ARG A 189 -10.39 4.63 -4.08
N LEU A 190 -11.55 3.99 -4.29
CA LEU A 190 -12.16 3.89 -5.63
C LEU A 190 -12.56 5.26 -6.18
N ASP A 191 -13.09 6.15 -5.35
CA ASP A 191 -13.46 7.50 -5.77
C ASP A 191 -12.24 8.36 -6.07
N CYS A 192 -11.19 8.28 -5.26
CA CYS A 192 -9.92 8.93 -5.55
C CYS A 192 -9.30 8.39 -6.85
N TYR A 193 -9.28 7.07 -7.04
CA TYR A 193 -8.78 6.41 -8.24
C TYR A 193 -9.50 6.93 -9.51
N ALA A 194 -10.81 7.10 -9.44
CA ALA A 194 -11.66 7.58 -10.54
C ALA A 194 -11.70 9.11 -10.71
N GLY A 195 -11.07 9.87 -9.79
CA GLY A 195 -11.12 11.33 -9.78
C GLY A 195 -12.48 11.92 -9.42
N ARG A 196 -13.25 11.22 -8.57
CA ARG A 196 -14.54 11.66 -8.02
C ARG A 196 -14.40 12.41 -6.71
N GLU A 197 -13.22 12.37 -6.13
CA GLU A 197 -12.85 13.12 -4.94
C GLU A 197 -11.99 14.33 -5.37
N SER A 198 -12.21 15.49 -4.75
CA SER A 198 -11.66 16.78 -5.19
C SER A 198 -10.14 16.86 -5.13
N ARG A 199 -9.49 16.19 -4.18
CA ARG A 199 -8.03 16.13 -4.04
C ARG A 199 -7.40 15.16 -5.03
N CYS A 200 -8.20 14.27 -5.62
CA CYS A 200 -7.77 13.31 -6.62
C CYS A 200 -8.22 13.64 -8.06
N SER A 201 -8.35 14.93 -8.41
CA SER A 201 -8.74 15.35 -9.77
C SER A 201 -7.94 14.63 -10.87
N ASP A 202 -8.60 14.28 -11.97
CA ASP A 202 -8.10 13.41 -13.07
C ASP A 202 -7.82 11.95 -12.69
N GLY A 203 -8.06 11.54 -11.44
CA GLY A 203 -7.84 10.18 -10.97
C GLY A 203 -6.41 9.72 -11.23
N ILE A 204 -6.25 8.47 -11.68
CA ILE A 204 -4.93 7.89 -11.99
C ILE A 204 -4.26 8.37 -13.29
N ASN A 205 -4.85 9.32 -14.02
CA ASN A 205 -4.28 9.78 -15.30
C ASN A 205 -2.90 10.44 -15.11
N GLY A 206 -1.86 9.79 -15.63
CA GLY A 206 -0.45 10.18 -15.49
C GLY A 206 0.18 9.85 -14.14
N VAL A 207 -0.57 9.22 -13.23
CA VAL A 207 -0.07 8.78 -11.92
C VAL A 207 0.71 7.48 -12.11
N SER A 208 1.90 7.40 -11.54
CA SER A 208 2.67 6.17 -11.54
C SER A 208 2.32 5.30 -10.35
N LEU A 209 2.02 4.02 -10.62
CA LEU A 209 1.91 2.97 -9.62
C LEU A 209 3.28 2.61 -9.01
N LEU A 210 4.38 2.76 -9.75
CA LEU A 210 5.71 2.27 -9.38
C LEU A 210 6.65 3.37 -8.87
N ASP A 211 6.46 4.62 -9.31
CA ASP A 211 7.28 5.80 -8.97
C ASP A 211 6.48 6.72 -8.04
N TRP A 212 6.56 6.45 -6.74
CA TRP A 212 5.85 7.21 -5.72
C TRP A 212 6.52 8.56 -5.47
N ASN A 213 5.71 9.62 -5.46
CA ASN A 213 6.22 10.99 -5.29
C ASN A 213 5.51 11.71 -4.15
N ASN A 214 6.24 12.59 -3.48
CA ASN A 214 5.84 13.17 -2.20
C ASN A 214 4.94 14.42 -2.33
N SER A 215 4.16 14.55 -3.41
CA SER A 215 3.11 15.58 -3.45
C SER A 215 1.80 15.01 -2.89
N SER A 216 1.12 15.78 -2.03
CA SER A 216 -0.02 15.30 -1.24
C SER A 216 -1.19 14.78 -2.08
N SER A 217 -1.44 15.35 -3.27
CA SER A 217 -2.50 14.88 -4.17
C SER A 217 -2.12 13.66 -5.01
N GLU A 218 -0.84 13.49 -5.36
CA GLU A 218 -0.39 12.33 -6.12
C GLU A 218 -0.30 11.08 -5.24
N VAL A 219 0.19 11.22 -4.01
CA VAL A 219 0.31 10.07 -3.10
C VAL A 219 -1.05 9.44 -2.81
N LEU A 220 -2.11 10.22 -2.61
CA LEU A 220 -3.49 9.69 -2.46
C LEU A 220 -3.92 8.85 -3.66
N LYS A 221 -3.64 9.32 -4.86
CA LYS A 221 -3.92 8.60 -6.11
C LYS A 221 -3.05 7.35 -6.24
N GLN A 222 -1.84 7.35 -5.69
CA GLN A 222 -0.93 6.21 -5.69
C GLN A 222 -1.39 5.10 -4.75
N TYR A 223 -1.87 5.44 -3.54
CA TYR A 223 -2.59 4.49 -2.67
C TYR A 223 -3.82 3.91 -3.36
N ALA A 224 -4.62 4.79 -3.96
CA ALA A 224 -5.81 4.38 -4.69
C ALA A 224 -5.47 3.43 -5.85
N PHE A 225 -4.39 3.71 -6.58
CA PHE A 225 -3.90 2.84 -7.65
C PHE A 225 -3.40 1.50 -7.12
N ALA A 226 -2.56 1.51 -6.08
CA ALA A 226 -2.05 0.28 -5.47
C ALA A 226 -3.17 -0.60 -4.92
N TYR A 227 -4.17 0.00 -4.24
CA TYR A 227 -5.37 -0.71 -3.80
C TYR A 227 -6.09 -1.37 -4.98
N VAL A 228 -6.44 -0.62 -6.02
CA VAL A 228 -7.19 -1.17 -7.16
C VAL A 228 -6.41 -2.27 -7.87
N PHE A 229 -5.11 -2.09 -8.07
CA PHE A 229 -4.30 -3.09 -8.76
C PHE A 229 -4.09 -4.35 -7.91
N MET A 230 -3.75 -4.21 -6.62
CA MET A 230 -3.60 -5.36 -5.73
C MET A 230 -4.93 -6.08 -5.49
N LYS A 231 -6.04 -5.34 -5.40
CA LYS A 231 -7.39 -5.93 -5.32
C LYS A 231 -7.72 -6.70 -6.59
N PHE A 232 -7.41 -6.15 -7.76
CA PHE A 232 -7.63 -6.85 -9.03
C PHE A 232 -6.82 -8.15 -9.11
N LEU A 233 -5.54 -8.14 -8.71
CA LEU A 233 -4.72 -9.36 -8.65
C LEU A 233 -5.28 -10.36 -7.64
N TYR A 234 -5.65 -9.90 -6.43
CA TYR A 234 -6.25 -10.75 -5.40
C TYR A 234 -7.50 -11.47 -5.91
N GLU A 235 -8.46 -10.72 -6.45
CA GLU A 235 -9.71 -11.27 -6.98
C GLU A 235 -9.48 -12.17 -8.20
N SER A 236 -8.46 -11.88 -9.01
CA SER A 236 -8.11 -12.65 -10.21
C SER A 236 -7.36 -13.96 -9.91
N SER A 237 -6.74 -14.07 -8.74
CA SER A 237 -5.84 -15.18 -8.38
C SER A 237 -6.56 -16.50 -8.12
N GLY A 238 -7.86 -16.47 -7.80
CA GLY A 238 -8.64 -17.63 -7.41
C GLY A 238 -10.14 -17.44 -7.59
N THR A 239 -10.87 -18.55 -7.69
CA THR A 239 -12.33 -18.55 -7.78
C THR A 239 -13.00 -18.70 -6.42
N THR A 240 -12.26 -19.22 -5.43
CA THR A 240 -12.69 -19.34 -4.04
C THR A 240 -11.90 -18.40 -3.13
N GLU A 241 -12.46 -18.06 -1.98
CA GLU A 241 -11.79 -17.24 -0.97
C GLU A 241 -10.44 -17.85 -0.53
N ALA A 242 -10.39 -19.17 -0.34
CA ALA A 242 -9.17 -19.86 0.08
C ALA A 242 -8.04 -19.75 -0.96
N GLU A 243 -8.35 -19.84 -2.26
CA GLU A 243 -7.38 -19.66 -3.33
C GLU A 243 -6.84 -18.22 -3.37
N LYS A 244 -7.71 -17.23 -3.21
CA LYS A 244 -7.32 -15.82 -3.16
C LYS A 244 -6.44 -15.52 -1.95
N GLN A 245 -6.82 -16.03 -0.78
CA GLN A 245 -6.01 -15.94 0.43
C GLN A 245 -4.66 -16.63 0.27
N SER A 246 -4.59 -17.76 -0.45
CA SER A 246 -3.33 -18.44 -0.73
C SER A 246 -2.37 -17.57 -1.56
N PHE A 247 -2.87 -16.79 -2.53
CA PHE A 247 -2.02 -15.88 -3.30
C PHE A 247 -1.39 -14.81 -2.41
N PHE A 248 -2.17 -14.15 -1.55
CA PHE A 248 -1.64 -13.17 -0.61
C PHE A 248 -0.75 -13.78 0.47
N ARG A 249 -1.07 -14.98 0.95
CA ARG A 249 -0.19 -15.75 1.82
C ARG A 249 1.17 -15.97 1.20
N ASN A 250 1.20 -16.43 -0.05
CA ASN A 250 2.42 -16.66 -0.80
C ASN A 250 3.16 -15.36 -1.12
N SER A 251 2.44 -14.24 -1.27
CA SER A 251 3.05 -12.92 -1.48
C SER A 251 3.90 -12.48 -0.28
N VAL A 252 3.49 -12.84 0.94
CA VAL A 252 4.16 -12.46 2.21
C VAL A 252 5.13 -13.53 2.70
N LEU A 253 4.71 -14.79 2.74
CA LEU A 253 5.53 -15.92 3.24
C LEU A 253 6.49 -16.47 2.18
N GLY A 254 6.20 -16.20 0.90
CA GLY A 254 6.92 -16.73 -0.24
C GLY A 254 6.29 -18.01 -0.79
N ALA A 255 6.37 -18.17 -2.12
CA ALA A 255 6.14 -19.44 -2.82
C ALA A 255 7.43 -19.85 -3.53
N ASN A 256 7.90 -21.08 -3.32
CA ASN A 256 9.17 -21.57 -3.87
C ASN A 256 10.37 -20.66 -3.53
N GLY A 257 10.36 -20.06 -2.34
CA GLY A 257 11.40 -19.12 -1.89
C GLY A 257 11.31 -17.71 -2.48
N ILE A 258 10.26 -17.39 -3.23
CA ILE A 258 10.03 -16.07 -3.83
C ILE A 258 8.86 -15.38 -3.13
N ARG A 259 9.12 -14.23 -2.51
CA ARG A 259 8.09 -13.31 -2.01
C ARG A 259 7.73 -12.26 -3.05
N ALA A 260 6.59 -11.61 -2.89
CA ALA A 260 6.20 -10.46 -3.71
C ALA A 260 6.91 -9.17 -3.26
N ASN A 261 8.24 -9.16 -3.26
CA ASN A 261 9.03 -8.00 -2.82
C ASN A 261 9.31 -6.99 -3.96
N SER A 262 9.11 -7.40 -5.20
CA SER A 262 9.24 -6.54 -6.38
C SER A 262 8.13 -6.85 -7.38
N THR A 263 7.90 -5.96 -8.34
CA THR A 263 6.88 -6.18 -9.38
C THR A 263 7.10 -7.52 -10.09
N GLY A 264 8.35 -7.86 -10.42
CA GLY A 264 8.68 -9.12 -11.08
C GLY A 264 8.42 -10.33 -10.18
N SER A 265 8.81 -10.25 -8.92
CA SER A 265 8.57 -11.34 -7.96
C SER A 265 7.09 -11.53 -7.65
N LEU A 266 6.30 -10.44 -7.59
CA LEU A 266 4.84 -10.51 -7.44
C LEU A 266 4.20 -11.26 -8.61
N MET A 267 4.66 -11.02 -9.84
CA MET A 267 4.19 -11.80 -10.98
C MET A 267 4.62 -13.26 -10.89
N SER A 268 5.84 -13.57 -10.44
CA SER A 268 6.25 -14.97 -10.17
C SER A 268 5.33 -15.65 -9.14
N VAL A 269 4.93 -14.94 -8.08
CA VAL A 269 3.97 -15.44 -7.09
C VAL A 269 2.59 -15.62 -7.73
N PHE A 270 2.13 -14.66 -8.53
CA PHE A 270 0.83 -14.76 -9.22
C PHE A 270 0.74 -15.97 -10.15
N GLN A 271 1.85 -16.37 -10.80
CA GLN A 271 1.93 -17.59 -11.61
C GLN A 271 1.62 -18.87 -10.82
N THR A 272 1.77 -18.85 -9.48
CA THR A 272 1.47 -19.99 -8.61
C THR A 272 0.00 -20.06 -8.18
N SER A 273 -0.81 -19.05 -8.55
CA SER A 273 -2.21 -18.97 -8.12
C SER A 273 -3.09 -19.97 -8.87
N ALA A 274 -4.15 -20.43 -8.22
CA ALA A 274 -5.03 -21.47 -8.75
C ALA A 274 -5.69 -21.08 -10.09
N ASN A 275 -6.00 -19.80 -10.29
CA ASN A 275 -6.64 -19.31 -11.51
C ASN A 275 -5.63 -18.80 -12.56
N PHE A 276 -4.33 -19.08 -12.43
CA PHE A 276 -3.34 -18.62 -13.40
C PHE A 276 -3.48 -19.36 -14.75
N GLN A 277 -3.59 -18.58 -15.82
CA GLN A 277 -3.74 -19.04 -17.21
C GLN A 277 -2.58 -18.55 -18.07
N SER A 278 -1.57 -19.40 -18.28
CA SER A 278 -0.40 -19.07 -19.11
C SER A 278 -0.74 -18.84 -20.58
N SER A 279 -1.82 -19.43 -21.10
CA SER A 279 -2.33 -19.17 -22.45
C SER A 279 -2.87 -17.74 -22.63
N ALA A 280 -3.28 -17.09 -21.54
CA ALA A 280 -3.81 -15.74 -21.54
C ALA A 280 -2.76 -14.68 -21.13
N LEU A 281 -1.87 -15.01 -20.18
CA LEU A 281 -0.90 -14.08 -19.60
C LEU A 281 0.56 -14.32 -20.00
N THR A 282 0.86 -15.43 -20.67
CA THR A 282 2.23 -15.94 -20.93
C THR A 282 2.95 -16.38 -19.64
N THR A 283 4.27 -16.59 -19.71
CA THR A 283 5.13 -17.00 -18.58
C THR A 283 6.18 -15.95 -18.22
N GLN A 284 6.34 -14.90 -19.02
CA GLN A 284 7.33 -13.85 -18.77
C GLN A 284 6.72 -12.79 -17.83
N ASN A 285 7.32 -12.60 -16.65
CA ASN A 285 6.79 -11.70 -15.61
C ASN A 285 6.46 -10.28 -16.11
N SER A 286 7.32 -9.72 -16.95
CA SER A 286 7.09 -8.38 -17.51
C SER A 286 5.90 -8.33 -18.46
N ASP A 287 5.61 -9.40 -19.20
CA ASP A 287 4.42 -9.48 -20.06
C ASP A 287 3.15 -9.80 -19.24
N ILE A 288 3.26 -10.62 -18.19
CA ILE A 288 2.16 -10.85 -17.24
C ILE A 288 1.73 -9.53 -16.60
N PHE A 289 2.69 -8.75 -16.08
CA PHE A 289 2.41 -7.43 -15.51
C PHE A 289 1.79 -6.50 -16.54
N PHE A 290 2.36 -6.41 -17.75
CA PHE A 290 1.83 -5.60 -18.83
C PHE A 290 0.36 -5.92 -19.12
N ARG A 291 0.02 -7.22 -19.26
CA ARG A 291 -1.35 -7.66 -19.58
C ARG A 291 -2.31 -7.34 -18.45
N MET A 292 -2.00 -7.70 -17.21
CA MET A 292 -2.86 -7.43 -16.06
C MET A 292 -3.08 -5.93 -15.84
N TYR A 293 -2.01 -5.14 -15.97
CA TYR A 293 -2.06 -3.68 -15.89
C TYR A 293 -2.92 -3.08 -17.02
N THR A 294 -2.77 -3.59 -18.25
CA THR A 294 -3.56 -3.16 -19.42
C THR A 294 -5.05 -3.44 -19.22
N LEU A 295 -5.41 -4.63 -18.70
CA LEU A 295 -6.81 -4.98 -18.43
C LEU A 295 -7.43 -4.02 -17.42
N ILE A 296 -6.83 -3.87 -16.24
CA ILE A 296 -7.44 -3.04 -15.19
C ILE A 296 -7.54 -1.59 -15.62
N THR A 297 -6.51 -1.02 -16.25
CA THR A 297 -6.52 0.38 -16.68
C THR A 297 -7.50 0.57 -17.84
N GLY A 298 -7.58 -0.37 -18.78
CA GLY A 298 -8.60 -0.34 -19.81
C GLY A 298 -10.02 -0.38 -19.25
N TYR A 299 -10.31 -1.24 -18.27
CA TYR A 299 -11.61 -1.25 -17.58
C TYR A 299 -11.88 0.09 -16.90
N SER A 300 -10.89 0.61 -16.18
CA SER A 300 -10.95 1.87 -15.44
C SER A 300 -11.24 3.10 -16.32
N PHE A 301 -10.66 3.18 -17.52
CA PHE A 301 -10.91 4.28 -18.47
C PHE A 301 -12.16 4.04 -19.34
N GLY A 302 -12.98 3.04 -18.99
CA GLY A 302 -14.22 2.70 -19.70
C GLY A 302 -13.96 2.24 -21.13
N LEU A 303 -12.90 1.45 -21.35
CA LEU A 303 -12.56 0.81 -22.62
C LEU A 303 -13.02 -0.65 -22.66
N SER A 304 -13.81 -1.12 -21.69
CA SER A 304 -14.34 -2.50 -21.66
C SER A 304 -15.11 -2.90 -22.93
N GLY A 305 -15.69 -1.95 -23.66
CA GLY A 305 -16.37 -2.19 -24.94
C GLY A 305 -15.46 -2.30 -26.17
N THR A 306 -14.14 -2.16 -26.06
CA THR A 306 -13.21 -2.12 -27.21
C THR A 306 -12.64 -3.48 -27.61
N ASN A 307 -13.17 -4.56 -27.02
CA ASN A 307 -12.79 -5.98 -27.22
C ASN A 307 -11.33 -6.33 -26.88
N PHE A 308 -10.46 -5.38 -26.53
CA PHE A 308 -9.02 -5.59 -26.25
C PHE A 308 -8.28 -6.49 -27.28
N SER A 309 -8.82 -6.62 -28.50
CA SER A 309 -8.32 -7.54 -29.52
C SER A 309 -7.23 -6.94 -30.39
N ASN A 310 -7.00 -5.63 -30.26
CA ASN A 310 -6.01 -4.86 -31.01
C ASN A 310 -5.19 -3.97 -30.06
N VAL A 311 -4.65 -4.56 -28.99
CA VAL A 311 -3.75 -3.83 -28.09
C VAL A 311 -2.39 -3.73 -28.77
N GLU A 312 -1.84 -2.52 -28.86
CA GLU A 312 -0.48 -2.33 -29.36
C GLU A 312 0.50 -2.41 -28.19
N GLN A 313 1.60 -3.14 -28.39
CA GLN A 313 2.65 -3.31 -27.40
C GLN A 313 4.02 -3.18 -28.08
N VAL A 314 4.90 -2.38 -27.49
CA VAL A 314 6.35 -2.52 -27.72
C VAL A 314 6.86 -3.54 -26.73
N GLN A 315 7.20 -4.73 -27.22
CA GLN A 315 7.64 -5.84 -26.39
C GLN A 315 9.00 -5.56 -25.75
N SER A 316 9.50 -6.53 -24.96
CA SER A 316 10.78 -6.45 -24.28
C SER A 316 12.01 -6.35 -25.19
N ASP A 317 11.86 -6.32 -26.51
CA ASP A 317 12.94 -6.08 -27.46
C ASP A 317 13.17 -4.58 -27.73
N GLY A 318 12.23 -3.71 -27.32
CA GLY A 318 12.29 -2.26 -27.53
C GLY A 318 12.26 -1.82 -29.00
N GLY A 319 11.91 -2.74 -29.92
CA GLY A 319 12.07 -2.59 -31.36
C GLY A 319 10.79 -2.17 -32.07
N ASN A 320 9.90 -3.13 -32.34
CA ASN A 320 8.71 -2.93 -33.18
C ASN A 320 7.43 -2.93 -32.33
N ILE A 321 6.44 -2.15 -32.78
CA ILE A 321 5.08 -2.20 -32.23
C ILE A 321 4.41 -3.47 -32.77
N ASN A 322 3.97 -4.33 -31.86
CA ASN A 322 3.19 -5.53 -32.16
C ASN A 322 1.73 -5.33 -31.76
N THR A 323 0.79 -5.84 -32.54
CA THR A 323 -0.61 -5.93 -32.12
C THR A 323 -0.84 -7.28 -31.45
N ILE A 324 -1.38 -7.27 -30.23
CA ILE A 324 -1.72 -8.45 -29.44
C ILE A 324 -3.23 -8.49 -29.17
N ASP A 325 -3.77 -9.70 -29.13
CA ASP A 325 -5.15 -9.97 -28.76
C ASP A 325 -5.21 -10.40 -27.28
N LEU A 326 -5.90 -9.61 -26.46
CA LEU A 326 -6.12 -9.90 -25.04
C LEU A 326 -7.53 -10.42 -24.74
N SER A 327 -8.31 -10.83 -25.75
CA SER A 327 -9.69 -11.33 -25.55
C SER A 327 -9.74 -12.53 -24.60
N ASN A 328 -8.78 -13.45 -24.69
CA ASN A 328 -8.66 -14.56 -23.74
C ASN A 328 -8.34 -14.07 -22.32
N ALA A 329 -7.49 -13.04 -22.17
CA ALA A 329 -7.18 -12.47 -20.86
C ALA A 329 -8.40 -11.76 -20.25
N VAL A 330 -9.19 -11.05 -21.05
CA VAL A 330 -10.48 -10.49 -20.62
C VAL A 330 -11.45 -11.59 -20.15
N HIS A 331 -11.50 -12.72 -20.85
CA HIS A 331 -12.36 -13.84 -20.49
C HIS A 331 -12.00 -14.45 -19.12
N TYR A 332 -10.72 -14.70 -18.87
CA TYR A 332 -10.26 -15.31 -17.62
C TYR A 332 -10.14 -14.32 -16.45
N TYR A 333 -9.90 -13.04 -16.74
CA TYR A 333 -9.71 -11.97 -15.76
C TYR A 333 -10.66 -10.80 -16.04
N PRO A 334 -11.98 -11.01 -15.93
CA PRO A 334 -12.95 -9.93 -16.02
C PRO A 334 -12.79 -8.99 -14.82
N LEU A 335 -13.32 -7.76 -14.94
CA LEU A 335 -13.36 -6.87 -13.79
C LEU A 335 -14.21 -7.51 -12.66
N PRO A 336 -13.65 -7.71 -11.45
CA PRO A 336 -14.37 -8.35 -10.37
C PRO A 336 -15.50 -7.45 -9.85
N THR A 337 -16.54 -8.07 -9.30
CA THR A 337 -17.72 -7.35 -8.80
C THR A 337 -17.40 -6.36 -7.68
N SER A 338 -16.38 -6.65 -6.87
CA SER A 338 -15.85 -5.73 -5.85
C SER A 338 -15.28 -4.42 -6.43
N LEU A 339 -14.96 -4.39 -7.72
CA LEU A 339 -14.46 -3.22 -8.45
C LEU A 339 -15.48 -2.67 -9.46
N ASN A 340 -16.75 -3.12 -9.44
CA ASN A 340 -17.81 -2.63 -10.35
C ASN A 340 -18.03 -1.12 -10.29
N ARG A 341 -17.63 -0.47 -9.19
CA ARG A 341 -17.67 1.00 -9.07
C ARG A 341 -16.86 1.69 -10.18
N LEU A 342 -15.82 1.05 -10.72
CA LEU A 342 -15.03 1.58 -11.84
C LEU A 342 -15.80 1.57 -13.17
N ILE A 343 -16.84 0.75 -13.30
CA ILE A 343 -17.75 0.78 -14.45
C ILE A 343 -18.77 1.90 -14.31
N THR A 344 -19.35 2.06 -13.11
CA THR A 344 -20.32 3.14 -12.85
C THR A 344 -19.65 4.51 -12.83
N ASN A 345 -18.42 4.57 -12.31
CA ASN A 345 -17.60 5.76 -12.16
C ASN A 345 -16.23 5.52 -12.83
N PRO A 346 -16.15 5.52 -14.17
CA PRO A 346 -14.87 5.38 -14.85
C PRO A 346 -13.99 6.61 -14.60
N VAL A 347 -12.69 6.44 -14.81
CA VAL A 347 -11.69 7.51 -14.84
C VAL A 347 -11.96 8.36 -16.08
N LEU A 348 -12.39 9.60 -15.87
CA LEU A 348 -12.72 10.56 -16.93
C LEU A 348 -11.87 11.81 -16.78
N PRO A 349 -10.58 11.75 -17.12
CA PRO A 349 -9.70 12.90 -16.93
C PRO A 349 -10.00 13.99 -17.97
N VAL A 350 -9.75 15.23 -17.58
CA VAL A 350 -9.88 16.41 -18.43
C VAL A 350 -8.52 16.96 -18.86
N THR A 351 -7.45 16.62 -18.15
CA THR A 351 -6.10 17.11 -18.45
C THR A 351 -5.31 16.12 -19.32
N PRO A 352 -4.91 16.50 -20.55
CA PRO A 352 -4.00 15.70 -21.36
C PRO A 352 -2.59 15.63 -20.72
N LYS A 353 -1.95 14.46 -20.78
CA LYS A 353 -0.57 14.24 -20.28
C LYS A 353 0.37 13.96 -21.45
N THR A 354 1.42 14.75 -21.58
CA THR A 354 2.40 14.65 -22.69
C THR A 354 3.62 13.78 -22.36
N ASN A 355 3.93 13.62 -21.08
CA ASN A 355 5.00 12.76 -20.59
C ASN A 355 4.40 11.54 -19.90
N ILE A 356 5.05 10.38 -20.05
CA ILE A 356 4.65 9.13 -19.40
C ILE A 356 5.78 8.63 -18.50
N LYS A 357 5.42 8.20 -17.30
CA LYS A 357 6.31 7.55 -16.34
C LYS A 357 6.13 6.04 -16.38
N GLN A 358 7.14 5.29 -15.97
CA GLN A 358 6.98 3.85 -15.76
C GLN A 358 5.89 3.63 -14.71
N GLY A 359 5.02 2.65 -14.91
CA GLY A 359 3.87 2.37 -14.04
C GLY A 359 2.70 3.33 -14.20
N SER A 360 2.66 4.19 -15.22
CA SER A 360 1.56 5.16 -15.43
C SER A 360 0.76 4.91 -16.70
N THR A 361 -0.45 5.48 -16.72
CA THR A 361 -1.38 5.46 -17.85
C THR A 361 -1.85 6.89 -18.16
N ASN A 362 -1.71 7.29 -19.42
CA ASN A 362 -2.17 8.58 -19.94
C ASN A 362 -3.37 8.39 -20.85
N PHE A 363 -4.38 9.22 -20.66
CA PHE A 363 -5.59 9.24 -21.48
C PHE A 363 -5.46 10.20 -22.69
N TYR A 364 -6.13 9.86 -23.80
CA TYR A 364 -6.27 10.75 -24.98
C TYR A 364 -7.65 10.63 -25.64
N ASN A 365 -8.12 11.72 -26.28
CA ASN A 365 -9.49 11.87 -26.83
C ASN A 365 -9.59 11.95 -28.37
N SER A 366 -8.49 12.10 -29.11
CA SER A 366 -8.62 12.45 -30.54
C SER A 366 -7.47 12.00 -31.43
N ALA A 367 -6.22 12.06 -30.95
CA ALA A 367 -5.06 11.54 -31.68
C ALA A 367 -4.33 10.53 -30.79
N PRO A 368 -4.06 9.30 -31.28
CA PRO A 368 -3.20 8.36 -30.56
C PRO A 368 -1.85 9.01 -30.29
N THR A 369 -1.46 9.08 -29.02
CA THR A 369 -0.11 9.53 -28.66
C THR A 369 0.91 8.54 -29.20
N ASN A 370 2.01 9.04 -29.75
CA ASN A 370 3.10 8.20 -30.25
C ASN A 370 3.65 7.32 -29.12
N ILE A 371 3.80 6.03 -29.39
CA ILE A 371 4.49 5.12 -28.48
C ILE A 371 5.99 5.43 -28.56
N PRO A 372 6.68 5.76 -27.45
CA PRO A 372 8.12 5.95 -27.47
C PRO A 372 8.84 4.65 -27.88
N THR A 373 9.50 4.64 -29.04
CA THR A 373 10.36 3.53 -29.46
C THR A 373 11.79 3.83 -28.99
N ASN A 374 12.23 3.19 -27.90
CA ASN A 374 13.59 3.33 -27.38
C ASN A 374 14.11 1.95 -26.95
N PRO A 375 15.27 1.48 -27.46
CA PRO A 375 15.81 0.15 -27.15
C PRO A 375 16.12 -0.06 -25.65
N THR A 376 16.19 1.01 -24.85
CA THR A 376 16.41 0.95 -23.39
C THR A 376 15.13 0.87 -22.56
N ARG A 377 13.94 1.03 -23.16
CA ARG A 377 12.66 1.08 -22.44
C ARG A 377 11.64 0.14 -23.09
N LYS A 378 11.09 -0.78 -22.30
CA LYS A 378 10.28 -1.91 -22.76
C LYS A 378 8.83 -1.76 -22.27
N ASN A 379 7.89 -2.52 -22.85
CA ASN A 379 6.50 -2.65 -22.38
C ASN A 379 5.69 -1.33 -22.35
N TYR A 380 5.82 -0.53 -23.40
CA TYR A 380 4.81 0.49 -23.70
C TYR A 380 3.61 -0.17 -24.36
N GLY A 381 2.43 0.31 -24.01
CA GLY A 381 1.17 -0.21 -24.52
C GLY A 381 0.24 0.89 -24.96
N ARG A 382 -0.62 0.60 -25.95
CA ARG A 382 -1.72 1.48 -26.32
C ARG A 382 -2.98 0.65 -26.52
N VAL A 383 -4.05 1.08 -25.86
CA VAL A 383 -5.40 0.55 -26.08
C VAL A 383 -6.20 1.63 -26.78
N ILE A 384 -6.73 1.28 -27.95
CA ILE A 384 -7.49 2.19 -28.80
C ILE A 384 -8.98 1.89 -28.61
N GLY A 385 -9.77 2.91 -28.29
CA GLY A 385 -11.22 2.85 -28.26
C GLY A 385 -11.87 3.80 -29.26
N ILE A 386 -13.20 3.85 -29.23
CA ILE A 386 -13.97 4.73 -30.11
C ILE A 386 -13.91 6.15 -29.55
N GLY A 387 -13.17 7.03 -30.23
CA GLY A 387 -13.04 8.45 -29.85
C GLY A 387 -12.26 8.70 -28.55
N LYS A 388 -11.56 7.70 -28.03
CA LYS A 388 -10.67 7.80 -26.86
C LYS A 388 -9.72 6.62 -26.79
N GLY A 389 -8.68 6.71 -25.98
CA GLY A 389 -7.82 5.57 -25.66
C GLY A 389 -6.83 5.88 -24.54
N ILE A 390 -5.97 4.92 -24.26
CA ILE A 390 -4.91 5.05 -23.27
C ILE A 390 -3.55 4.66 -23.83
N LEU A 391 -2.50 5.38 -23.40
CA LEU A 391 -1.10 5.02 -23.55
C LEU A 391 -0.57 4.67 -22.16
N LEU A 392 0.07 3.51 -22.02
CA LEU A 392 0.60 3.03 -20.76
C LEU A 392 2.07 2.63 -20.88
N TRP A 393 2.78 2.67 -19.77
CA TRP A 393 4.13 2.11 -19.65
C TRP A 393 4.16 1.14 -18.48
N ALA A 394 3.87 -0.13 -18.75
CA ALA A 394 3.75 -1.18 -17.75
C ALA A 394 4.92 -2.16 -17.87
N ASP A 395 6.12 -1.65 -17.58
CA ASP A 395 7.31 -2.49 -17.50
C ASP A 395 7.55 -2.93 -16.05
N SER A 396 7.70 -4.22 -15.83
CA SER A 396 8.18 -4.76 -14.56
C SER A 396 9.71 -4.73 -14.59
N PRO A 397 10.38 -3.81 -13.88
CA PRO A 397 11.82 -3.95 -13.73
C PRO A 397 12.10 -5.30 -13.05
N SER A 398 13.18 -5.98 -13.47
CA SER A 398 13.80 -6.99 -12.63
C SER A 398 14.11 -6.31 -11.30
N GLY A 399 13.43 -6.73 -10.22
CA GLY A 399 13.25 -5.99 -8.99
C GLY A 399 14.50 -5.35 -8.39
N PHE A 400 14.29 -4.29 -7.59
CA PHE A 400 15.32 -3.77 -6.70
C PHE A 400 15.81 -4.90 -5.78
N ASN A 401 17.06 -5.35 -5.95
CA ASN A 401 17.77 -6.13 -4.95
C ASN A 401 18.34 -5.16 -3.90
N ALA A 402 17.47 -4.60 -3.06
CA ALA A 402 17.92 -3.92 -1.86
C ALA A 402 18.24 -4.99 -0.79
N SER A 403 19.51 -5.38 -0.71
CA SER A 403 20.02 -6.10 0.45
C SER A 403 20.01 -5.15 1.66
N VAL A 404 19.46 -5.59 2.78
CA VAL A 404 19.59 -4.88 4.06
C VAL A 404 21.09 -4.80 4.39
N ARG A 405 21.71 -3.62 4.23
CA ARG A 405 23.07 -3.38 4.71
C ARG A 405 23.03 -3.36 6.24
N ASN A 406 23.44 -4.46 6.87
CA ASN A 406 23.89 -4.44 8.25
C ASN A 406 25.13 -3.55 8.33
N VAL A 407 24.96 -2.28 8.67
CA VAL A 407 26.09 -1.39 8.96
C VAL A 407 26.60 -1.73 10.36
N THR A 408 27.65 -2.55 10.42
CA THR A 408 28.62 -2.48 11.50
C THR A 408 29.32 -1.13 11.37
N GLU A 409 29.22 -0.28 12.39
CA GLU A 409 29.89 1.03 12.42
C GLU A 409 31.39 0.87 12.17
N THR A 410 31.84 1.23 10.97
CA THR A 410 33.25 1.59 10.74
C THR A 410 33.29 2.91 9.99
N THR A 411 34.01 3.85 10.60
CA THR A 411 34.26 5.21 10.11
C THR A 411 35.02 5.17 8.78
N GLY A 412 34.38 5.57 7.68
CA GLY A 412 35.05 5.63 6.37
C GLY A 412 34.22 6.36 5.31
N ASP A 413 34.80 7.45 4.84
CA ASP A 413 34.32 8.45 3.87
C ASP A 413 33.65 7.87 2.59
N LEU A 414 32.47 8.39 2.24
CA LEU A 414 31.83 8.18 0.94
C LEU A 414 31.25 9.50 0.40
N SER A 415 31.88 9.94 -0.68
CA SER A 415 31.56 11.16 -1.41
C SER A 415 30.42 10.95 -2.44
N HIS A 416 29.54 11.97 -2.47
CA HIS A 416 28.66 12.42 -3.55
C HIS A 416 27.62 11.46 -4.19
N ILE A 417 26.41 11.43 -3.60
CA ILE A 417 25.18 11.95 -4.24
C ILE A 417 24.42 12.78 -3.21
N ARG A 418 24.37 14.11 -3.43
CA ARG A 418 23.66 15.08 -2.57
C ARG A 418 22.25 15.29 -3.12
N THR A 419 21.23 14.83 -2.40
CA THR A 419 20.02 15.63 -2.18
C THR A 419 19.73 15.65 -0.68
N LYS A 420 19.47 16.85 -0.15
CA LYS A 420 19.37 17.15 1.29
C LYS A 420 18.16 16.45 1.93
N PRO A 421 18.21 16.10 3.23
CA PRO A 421 17.04 15.63 3.97
C PRO A 421 15.98 16.73 4.04
N ARG A 422 14.68 16.39 3.93
CA ARG A 422 13.58 17.36 4.12
C ARG A 422 12.52 16.79 5.05
N SER A 423 12.44 17.38 6.23
CA SER A 423 11.41 17.16 7.25
C SER A 423 9.99 17.15 6.70
N LEU A 424 9.08 16.45 7.39
CA LEU A 424 7.61 16.44 7.21
C LEU A 424 6.98 17.78 6.79
N LYS A 425 7.56 18.93 7.13
CA LYS A 425 7.15 20.28 6.66
C LYS A 425 6.93 20.43 5.16
N SER A 426 7.53 19.64 4.28
CA SER A 426 7.30 19.79 2.83
C SER A 426 5.99 19.18 2.33
N VAL A 427 5.26 18.47 3.18
CA VAL A 427 4.01 17.77 2.85
C VAL A 427 2.78 18.39 3.53
N ILE A 428 3.00 19.39 4.39
CA ILE A 428 1.95 20.14 5.09
C ILE A 428 1.48 21.28 4.15
N GLY A 429 0.42 21.05 3.39
CA GLY A 429 -0.41 22.12 2.82
C GLY A 429 -1.40 22.64 3.86
N SER A 430 -2.02 23.78 3.58
CA SER A 430 -2.74 24.60 4.56
C SER A 430 -4.21 24.81 4.17
N GLU A 431 -4.94 23.80 3.70
CA GLU A 431 -6.29 24.04 3.17
C GLU A 431 -7.39 23.21 3.88
N PRO A 432 -8.54 23.81 4.27
CA PRO A 432 -9.52 23.16 5.15
C PRO A 432 -10.62 22.40 4.40
N GLY A 433 -10.96 21.17 4.85
CA GLY A 433 -12.30 20.57 4.71
C GLY A 433 -12.38 19.11 4.21
N HIS A 434 -12.79 18.21 5.12
CA HIS A 434 -13.26 16.82 4.94
C HIS A 434 -12.20 15.69 4.71
N GLN A 435 -12.33 14.61 5.52
CA GLN A 435 -11.26 13.74 6.05
C GLN A 435 -11.17 12.35 5.38
N PHE A 436 -9.94 11.84 5.14
CA PHE A 436 -9.69 10.43 4.80
C PHE A 436 -8.42 9.90 5.49
N PRO A 437 -8.44 8.75 6.19
CA PRO A 437 -7.32 8.21 6.96
C PRO A 437 -6.18 7.65 6.09
N ILE A 438 -4.92 7.77 6.54
CA ILE A 438 -3.77 7.15 5.90
C ILE A 438 -2.66 6.74 6.90
N CYS A 439 -2.02 5.62 6.60
CA CYS A 439 -1.11 4.76 7.37
C CYS A 439 0.41 5.19 7.31
N GLY A 440 1.44 4.32 7.47
CA GLY A 440 2.79 4.59 6.91
C GLY A 440 3.99 3.71 7.34
N PHE A 441 5.06 3.59 6.51
CA PHE A 441 6.44 3.06 6.82
C PHE A 441 7.55 3.19 5.70
N GLU A 442 8.86 3.29 6.10
CA GLU A 442 10.07 2.49 5.66
C GLU A 442 11.35 2.72 6.59
N PHE A 443 12.40 1.84 6.59
CA PHE A 443 13.35 1.55 7.72
C PHE A 443 14.90 1.77 7.56
N THR A 444 15.59 1.72 8.74
CA THR A 444 16.98 1.24 9.07
C THR A 444 18.12 2.25 9.33
N SER A 445 18.62 2.25 10.59
CA SER A 445 19.95 2.63 11.17
C SER A 445 20.84 3.76 10.62
N GLY A 446 20.50 4.46 9.56
CA GLY A 446 21.17 5.69 9.11
C GLY A 446 20.40 6.94 9.55
N LEU A 447 21.05 8.11 9.49
CA LEU A 447 20.37 9.40 9.56
C LEU A 447 19.16 9.36 8.60
N VAL A 448 17.96 9.53 9.18
CA VAL A 448 16.66 9.23 8.57
C VAL A 448 16.53 9.90 7.20
N HIS A 449 16.39 9.08 6.17
CA HIS A 449 15.82 9.46 4.89
C HIS A 449 14.30 9.45 5.05
N THR A 450 13.68 10.61 4.85
CA THR A 450 12.24 10.84 4.94
C THR A 450 11.60 10.57 3.58
N SER A 451 11.23 9.32 3.34
CA SER A 451 10.28 8.92 2.30
C SER A 451 9.14 8.21 3.02
N GLU A 452 7.90 8.65 2.76
CA GLU A 452 6.67 7.91 3.10
C GLU A 452 6.21 7.94 4.57
N SER A 453 6.01 9.16 5.07
CA SER A 453 4.87 9.41 5.97
C SER A 453 3.71 9.81 5.08
N ILE A 454 2.54 9.22 5.30
CA ILE A 454 1.43 9.43 4.40
C ILE A 454 0.68 10.70 4.80
N PRO A 455 0.57 11.71 3.90
CA PRO A 455 -0.10 12.96 4.21
C PRO A 455 -1.61 12.85 3.97
N ILE A 456 -2.41 12.96 5.02
CA ILE A 456 -3.83 13.33 4.90
C ILE A 456 -3.90 14.86 4.76
N GLU A 457 -5.05 15.49 4.55
CA GLU A 457 -5.40 16.82 5.08
C GLU A 457 -6.81 16.75 5.66
#